data_AF-A0AB35MQN5-F1
#
_entry.id   AF-A0AB35MQN5-F1
#
_cell.length_a   1.000
_cell.length_b   1.000
_cell.length_c   1.000
_cell.angle_alpha   90.00
_cell.angle_beta   90.00
_cell.angle_gamma   90.00
#
_symmetry.space_group_name_H-M   'P 1'
#
loop_
_entity.id
_entity.type
_entity.pdbx_description
1 polymer ?
#
loop_
_entity_poly.entity_id
_entity_poly.type
_entity_poly.pdbx_seq_one_letter_code
_entity_poly.pdbx_strand_id
1 'polypeptide(L)'
;MPALYNYANVLRAGELDIKSARLKAGMTQKELGKLLGVTKQTIINYEKGTTEPSWERLEDIAKALKIDVDELFPYSELGEKKGDLKWAEHLERLANDWHYARTAEEELLLQSLLDYAEFQKEVEQKTYTTEQLNQALELENTNTMSDEDKIGLITLKYEKDIQKKTDNLIALYKDQSEKELDVIRFENTDL
;
A
#
# COMPACT_ATOMS: atom_id res chain seq x y z
N MET A 1 0.22 -22.05 -7.07
CA MET A 1 1.25 -21.12 -6.56
C MET A 1 0.54 -19.89 -6.04
N PRO A 2 0.61 -19.58 -4.74
CA PRO A 2 0.22 -18.27 -4.23
C PRO A 2 1.13 -17.19 -4.84
N ALA A 3 0.62 -15.98 -5.06
CA ALA A 3 1.44 -14.87 -5.54
C ALA A 3 2.56 -14.55 -4.53
N LEU A 4 3.77 -14.30 -5.04
CA LEU A 4 4.94 -13.93 -4.23
C LEU A 4 4.74 -12.64 -3.43
N TYR A 5 3.92 -11.75 -3.95
CA TYR A 5 3.68 -10.42 -3.41
C TYR A 5 2.22 -10.27 -3.00
N ASN A 6 1.98 -9.87 -1.76
CA ASN A 6 0.64 -9.52 -1.30
C ASN A 6 0.32 -8.10 -1.78
N TYR A 7 -0.49 -7.99 -2.83
CA TYR A 7 -0.98 -6.72 -3.40
C TYR A 7 -1.59 -5.75 -2.37
N ALA A 8 -1.96 -6.22 -1.17
CA ALA A 8 -2.37 -5.38 -0.04
C ALA A 8 -1.29 -4.40 0.44
N ASN A 9 -0.01 -4.64 0.12
CA ASN A 9 1.07 -3.68 0.46
C ASN A 9 1.15 -2.52 -0.53
N VAL A 10 0.88 -2.75 -1.82
CA VAL A 10 0.73 -1.70 -2.85
C VAL A 10 -0.47 -0.80 -2.53
N LEU A 11 -1.53 -1.39 -1.96
CA LEU A 11 -2.74 -0.67 -1.53
C LEU A 11 -2.51 0.28 -0.33
N ARG A 12 -1.35 0.26 0.35
CA ARG A 12 -1.07 1.11 1.52
C ARG A 12 -0.54 2.50 1.22
N ALA A 13 -0.07 2.76 0.01
CA ALA A 13 0.09 4.14 -0.43
C ALA A 13 -1.31 4.65 -0.81
N GLY A 14 -1.69 5.84 -0.38
CA GLY A 14 -3.03 6.43 -0.57
C GLY A 14 -3.40 6.71 -2.03
N GLU A 15 -3.46 5.66 -2.85
CA GLU A 15 -3.43 5.69 -4.31
C GLU A 15 -4.59 4.91 -4.92
N LEU A 16 -5.60 4.50 -4.15
CA LEU A 16 -6.81 3.92 -4.71
C LEU A 16 -7.92 4.98 -4.80
N ASP A 17 -8.23 5.45 -6.01
CA ASP A 17 -9.23 6.51 -6.25
C ASP A 17 -10.50 5.97 -6.92
N ILE A 18 -11.16 5.04 -6.21
CA ILE A 18 -12.49 4.53 -6.60
C ILE A 18 -13.51 5.67 -6.68
N LYS A 19 -13.39 6.68 -5.82
CA LYS A 19 -14.34 7.78 -5.75
C LYS A 19 -14.34 8.60 -7.03
N SER A 20 -13.18 9.03 -7.50
CA SER A 20 -13.09 9.80 -8.75
C SER A 20 -13.48 8.96 -9.95
N ALA A 21 -13.06 7.69 -10.01
CA ALA A 21 -13.47 6.75 -11.05
C ALA A 21 -15.00 6.60 -11.12
N ARG A 22 -15.65 6.40 -9.96
CA ARG A 22 -17.11 6.31 -9.86
C ARG A 22 -17.81 7.59 -10.31
N LEU A 23 -17.29 8.75 -9.90
CA LEU A 23 -17.87 10.04 -10.28
C LEU A 23 -17.72 10.32 -11.79
N LYS A 24 -16.59 9.95 -12.39
CA LYS A 24 -16.37 10.01 -13.85
C LYS A 24 -17.36 9.11 -14.61
N ALA A 25 -17.67 7.95 -14.05
CA ALA A 25 -18.70 7.04 -14.58
C ALA A 25 -20.14 7.53 -14.32
N GLY A 26 -20.33 8.68 -13.67
CA GLY A 26 -21.65 9.26 -13.39
C GLY A 26 -22.48 8.48 -12.37
N MET A 27 -21.85 7.60 -11.58
CA MET A 27 -22.56 6.72 -10.65
C MET A 27 -22.58 7.26 -9.22
N THR A 28 -23.67 6.97 -8.50
CA THR A 28 -23.74 7.14 -7.03
C THR A 28 -23.17 5.92 -6.30
N GLN A 29 -22.76 6.08 -5.04
CA GLN A 29 -22.29 4.96 -4.20
C GLN A 29 -23.34 3.85 -4.07
N LYS A 30 -24.64 4.19 -4.12
CA LYS A 30 -25.74 3.23 -4.04
C LYS A 30 -25.86 2.42 -5.34
N GLU A 31 -25.66 3.05 -6.48
CA GLU A 31 -25.71 2.39 -7.79
C GLU A 31 -24.53 1.45 -7.97
N LEU A 32 -23.31 1.90 -7.64
CA LEU A 32 -22.12 1.05 -7.67
C LEU A 32 -22.27 -0.14 -6.72
N GLY A 33 -22.76 0.08 -5.49
CA GLY A 33 -23.03 -1.00 -4.54
C GLY A 33 -24.04 -2.01 -5.07
N LYS A 34 -25.13 -1.53 -5.69
CA LYS A 34 -26.15 -2.40 -6.31
C LYS A 34 -25.56 -3.25 -7.44
N LEU A 35 -24.69 -2.68 -8.27
CA LEU A 35 -24.05 -3.39 -9.38
C LEU A 35 -23.10 -4.49 -8.88
N LEU A 36 -22.38 -4.21 -7.80
CA LEU A 36 -21.39 -5.12 -7.20
C LEU A 36 -21.98 -6.12 -6.20
N GLY A 37 -23.28 -6.02 -5.91
CA GLY A 37 -23.94 -6.86 -4.90
C GLY A 37 -23.51 -6.55 -3.47
N VAL A 38 -23.06 -5.32 -3.19
CA VAL A 38 -22.60 -4.88 -1.86
C VAL A 38 -23.42 -3.69 -1.35
N THR A 39 -23.30 -3.42 -0.05
CA THR A 39 -24.01 -2.28 0.54
C THR A 39 -23.36 -0.95 0.13
N LYS A 40 -24.14 0.14 0.14
CA LYS A 40 -23.61 1.51 0.00
C LYS A 40 -22.48 1.77 1.01
N GLN A 41 -22.62 1.25 2.23
CA GLN A 41 -21.62 1.43 3.28
C GLN A 41 -20.29 0.76 2.92
N THR A 42 -20.33 -0.41 2.29
CA THR A 42 -19.14 -1.09 1.77
C THR A 42 -18.39 -0.21 0.77
N ILE A 43 -19.10 0.44 -0.17
CA ILE A 43 -18.50 1.37 -1.13
C ILE A 43 -17.91 2.59 -0.43
N ILE A 44 -18.59 3.15 0.58
CA ILE A 44 -18.06 4.25 1.38
C ILE A 44 -16.75 3.84 2.07
N ASN A 45 -16.70 2.62 2.61
CA ASN A 45 -15.51 2.12 3.29
C ASN A 45 -14.34 1.92 2.32
N TYR A 46 -14.62 1.40 1.12
CA TYR A 46 -13.64 1.28 0.04
C TYR A 46 -13.09 2.65 -0.38
N GLU A 47 -13.95 3.64 -0.61
CA GLU A 47 -13.54 4.99 -1.01
C GLU A 47 -12.78 5.75 0.09
N LYS A 48 -12.95 5.36 1.35
CA LYS A 48 -12.24 5.96 2.49
C LYS A 48 -10.98 5.19 2.89
N GLY A 49 -10.72 4.04 2.27
CA GLY A 49 -9.64 3.15 2.68
C GLY A 49 -9.85 2.49 4.06
N THR A 50 -11.04 2.57 4.66
CA THR A 50 -11.31 1.92 5.97
C THR A 50 -11.51 0.42 5.85
N THR A 51 -11.76 -0.07 4.63
CA THR A 51 -11.77 -1.49 4.30
C THR A 51 -11.18 -1.62 2.90
N GLU A 52 -10.23 -2.53 2.72
CA GLU A 52 -9.61 -2.76 1.42
C GLU A 52 -10.44 -3.76 0.60
N PRO A 53 -10.76 -3.47 -0.67
CA PRO A 53 -11.33 -4.46 -1.58
C PRO A 53 -10.27 -5.53 -1.92
N SER A 54 -10.69 -6.79 -2.11
CA SER A 54 -9.80 -7.80 -2.69
C SER A 54 -9.46 -7.47 -4.14
N TRP A 55 -8.43 -8.10 -4.70
CA TRP A 55 -8.08 -7.95 -6.11
C TRP A 55 -9.26 -8.30 -7.03
N GLU A 56 -9.96 -9.42 -6.79
CA GLU A 56 -11.13 -9.76 -7.60
C GLU A 56 -12.22 -8.69 -7.49
N ARG A 57 -12.36 -8.08 -6.31
CA ARG A 57 -13.31 -6.99 -6.12
C ARG A 57 -12.88 -5.72 -6.86
N LEU A 58 -11.60 -5.41 -6.93
CA LEU A 58 -11.07 -4.28 -7.72
C LEU A 58 -11.36 -4.48 -9.21
N GLU A 59 -11.16 -5.70 -9.73
CA GLU A 59 -11.55 -6.03 -11.10
C GLU A 59 -13.06 -5.87 -11.32
N ASP A 60 -13.89 -6.32 -10.38
CA ASP A 60 -15.34 -6.14 -10.46
C ASP A 60 -15.72 -4.65 -10.46
N ILE A 61 -15.08 -3.84 -9.63
CA ILE A 61 -15.27 -2.39 -9.57
C ILE A 61 -14.88 -1.76 -10.91
N ALA A 62 -13.74 -2.11 -11.48
CA ALA A 62 -13.30 -1.60 -12.77
C ALA A 62 -14.27 -1.97 -13.90
N LYS A 63 -14.69 -3.23 -13.95
CA LYS A 63 -15.73 -3.73 -14.88
C LYS A 63 -17.05 -2.99 -14.71
N ALA A 64 -17.48 -2.75 -13.48
CA ALA A 64 -18.69 -2.00 -13.14
C ALA A 64 -18.64 -0.55 -13.64
N LEU A 65 -17.48 0.08 -13.51
CA LEU A 65 -17.22 1.46 -13.91
C LEU A 65 -16.83 1.60 -15.40
N LYS A 66 -16.63 0.47 -16.10
CA LYS A 66 -16.20 0.39 -17.51
C LYS A 66 -14.86 1.09 -17.77
N ILE A 67 -13.92 0.89 -16.87
CA ILE A 67 -12.56 1.40 -16.93
C ILE A 67 -11.59 0.22 -16.82
N ASP A 68 -10.33 0.46 -17.16
CA ASP A 68 -9.28 -0.49 -16.78
C ASP A 68 -9.06 -0.47 -15.26
N VAL A 69 -8.72 -1.61 -14.65
CA VAL A 69 -8.42 -1.67 -13.20
C VAL A 69 -7.28 -0.73 -12.84
N ASP A 70 -6.38 -0.50 -13.78
CA ASP A 70 -5.28 0.44 -13.70
C ASP A 70 -5.71 1.88 -13.46
N GLU A 71 -6.90 2.28 -13.91
CA GLU A 71 -7.44 3.63 -13.74
C GLU A 71 -7.95 3.91 -12.32
N LEU A 72 -8.08 2.86 -11.49
CA LEU A 72 -8.36 3.01 -10.06
C LEU A 72 -7.13 3.52 -9.29
N PHE A 73 -5.95 3.54 -9.92
CA PHE A 73 -4.68 3.92 -9.30
C PHE A 73 -4.09 5.16 -9.99
N PRO A 74 -4.20 6.36 -9.41
CA PRO A 74 -3.73 7.60 -10.04
C PRO A 74 -2.21 7.79 -9.95
N TYR A 75 -1.52 7.06 -9.09
CA TYR A 75 -0.08 7.17 -8.85
C TYR A 75 0.60 5.80 -8.99
N SER A 76 1.89 5.81 -9.36
CA SER A 76 2.77 4.64 -9.24
C SER A 76 3.32 4.56 -7.81
N GLU A 77 3.91 3.43 -7.44
CA GLU A 77 4.60 3.23 -6.14
C GLU A 77 5.72 4.24 -5.86
N LEU A 78 6.09 5.06 -6.86
CA LEU A 78 7.06 6.15 -6.79
C LEU A 78 6.39 7.55 -6.70
N GLY A 79 5.07 7.63 -6.52
CA GLY A 79 4.31 8.88 -6.44
C GLY A 79 4.10 9.60 -7.78
N GLU A 80 4.39 8.97 -8.91
CA GLU A 80 4.24 9.59 -10.24
C GLU A 80 2.84 9.38 -10.81
N LYS A 81 2.23 10.43 -11.38
CA LYS A 81 0.89 10.37 -11.97
C LYS A 81 0.86 9.43 -13.19
N LYS A 82 0.00 8.40 -13.16
CA LYS A 82 0.00 7.31 -14.14
C LYS A 82 -0.53 7.72 -15.53
N GLY A 83 0.12 7.20 -16.59
CA GLY A 83 -0.22 7.49 -17.98
C GLY A 83 0.16 6.46 -19.07
N ASP A 84 0.85 5.34 -18.80
CA ASP A 84 1.19 4.35 -19.85
C ASP A 84 1.30 2.91 -19.30
N LEU A 85 1.15 1.90 -20.17
CA LEU A 85 1.18 0.41 -20.03
C LEU A 85 2.12 -0.25 -18.99
N LYS A 86 2.99 0.50 -18.31
CA LYS A 86 4.09 0.02 -17.47
C LYS A 86 3.67 -0.53 -16.10
N TRP A 87 2.46 -0.25 -15.64
CA TRP A 87 2.04 -0.63 -14.28
C TRP A 87 1.51 -2.07 -14.18
N ALA A 88 0.76 -2.54 -15.18
CA ALA A 88 0.42 -3.96 -15.27
C ALA A 88 1.70 -4.81 -15.37
N GLU A 89 2.68 -4.37 -16.17
CA GLU A 89 4.01 -4.97 -16.26
C GLU A 89 4.76 -4.91 -14.91
N HIS A 90 4.67 -3.79 -14.19
CA HIS A 90 5.24 -3.63 -12.85
C HIS A 90 4.66 -4.64 -11.84
N LEU A 91 3.34 -4.77 -11.78
CA LEU A 91 2.66 -5.73 -10.91
C LEU A 91 2.99 -7.18 -11.29
N GLU A 92 3.04 -7.48 -12.59
CA GLU A 92 3.44 -8.80 -13.07
C GLU A 92 4.88 -9.12 -12.65
N ARG A 93 5.79 -8.14 -12.70
CA ARG A 93 7.16 -8.29 -12.21
C ARG A 93 7.21 -8.47 -10.69
N LEU A 94 6.48 -7.67 -9.90
CA LEU A 94 6.40 -7.88 -8.44
C LEU A 94 5.90 -9.28 -8.08
N ALA A 95 4.93 -9.82 -8.84
CA ALA A 95 4.35 -11.12 -8.58
C ALA A 95 5.23 -12.31 -9.00
N ASN A 96 6.09 -12.13 -10.00
CA ASN A 96 6.80 -13.23 -10.65
C ASN A 96 8.34 -13.11 -10.62
N ASP A 97 8.90 -11.95 -10.31
CA ASP A 97 10.33 -11.70 -10.21
C ASP A 97 10.69 -11.39 -8.75
N TRP A 98 11.32 -12.37 -8.10
CA TRP A 98 11.74 -12.24 -6.70
C TRP A 98 12.77 -11.13 -6.49
N HIS A 99 13.73 -10.94 -7.41
CA HIS A 99 14.71 -9.86 -7.30
C HIS A 99 14.02 -8.51 -7.37
N TYR A 100 13.05 -8.37 -8.26
CA TYR A 100 12.27 -7.15 -8.41
C TYR A 100 11.43 -6.85 -7.15
N ALA A 101 10.67 -7.83 -6.67
CA ALA A 101 9.85 -7.71 -5.46
C ALA A 101 10.69 -7.35 -4.21
N ARG A 102 11.85 -7.98 -4.08
CA ARG A 102 12.80 -7.70 -3.00
C ARG A 102 13.35 -6.28 -3.11
N THR A 103 13.82 -5.86 -4.28
CA THR A 103 14.41 -4.53 -4.47
C THR A 103 13.37 -3.43 -4.23
N ALA A 104 12.12 -3.62 -4.67
CA ALA A 104 11.03 -2.70 -4.35
C ALA A 104 10.78 -2.59 -2.84
N GLU A 105 10.72 -3.71 -2.12
CA GLU A 105 10.53 -3.69 -0.65
C GLU A 105 11.74 -3.08 0.09
N GLU A 106 12.96 -3.30 -0.41
CA GLU A 106 14.19 -2.66 0.10
C GLU A 106 14.15 -1.14 -0.07
N GLU A 107 13.74 -0.64 -1.24
CA GLU A 107 13.59 0.80 -1.50
C GLU A 107 12.55 1.43 -0.58
N LEU A 108 11.40 0.78 -0.39
CA LEU A 108 10.35 1.24 0.53
C LEU A 108 10.84 1.30 1.98
N LEU A 109 11.62 0.30 2.42
CA LEU A 109 12.21 0.27 3.76
C LEU A 109 13.22 1.40 3.93
N LEU A 110 14.10 1.60 2.95
CA LEU A 110 15.10 2.68 2.97
C LEU A 110 14.45 4.05 3.03
N GLN A 111 13.36 4.28 2.28
CA GLN A 111 12.62 5.54 2.34
C GLN A 111 12.01 5.76 3.73
N SER A 112 11.41 4.72 4.32
CA SER A 112 10.81 4.83 5.66
C SER A 112 11.85 5.12 6.74
N LEU A 113 13.04 4.53 6.61
CA LEU A 113 14.18 4.82 7.49
C LEU A 113 14.70 6.25 7.31
N LEU A 114 14.76 6.75 6.08
CA LEU A 114 15.14 8.13 5.78
C LEU A 114 14.14 9.11 6.40
N ASP A 115 12.85 8.94 6.14
CA ASP A 115 11.79 9.80 6.67
C ASP A 115 11.80 9.81 8.20
N TYR A 116 12.02 8.65 8.83
CA TYR A 116 12.15 8.55 10.27
C TYR A 116 13.38 9.29 10.80
N ALA A 117 14.54 9.17 10.13
CA ALA A 117 15.75 9.88 10.51
C ALA A 117 15.60 11.41 10.36
N GLU A 118 14.92 11.87 9.31
CA GLU A 118 14.59 13.28 9.12
C GLU A 118 13.67 13.79 10.23
N PHE A 119 12.63 13.03 10.58
CA PHE A 119 11.76 13.36 11.70
C PHE A 119 12.51 13.44 13.03
N GLN A 120 13.38 12.46 13.33
CA GLN A 120 14.20 12.50 14.55
C GLN A 120 15.08 13.76 14.60
N LYS A 121 15.69 14.13 13.47
CA LYS A 121 16.48 15.35 13.36
C LYS A 121 15.63 16.61 13.62
N GLU A 122 14.41 16.68 13.08
CA GLU A 122 13.50 17.80 13.34
C GLU A 122 13.11 17.88 14.83
N VAL A 123 12.90 16.73 15.47
CA VAL A 123 12.59 16.64 16.90
C VAL A 123 13.75 17.15 17.76
N GLU A 124 14.97 16.70 17.48
CA GLU A 124 16.18 17.14 18.16
C GLU A 124 16.43 18.65 18.00
N GLN A 125 16.21 19.16 16.78
CA GLN A 125 16.40 20.57 16.45
C GLN A 125 15.22 21.45 16.89
N LYS A 126 14.13 20.85 17.38
CA LYS A 126 12.87 21.53 17.75
C LYS A 126 12.32 22.41 16.63
N THR A 127 12.46 21.95 15.38
CA THR A 127 12.01 22.68 14.18
C THR A 127 10.58 22.33 13.77
N TYR A 128 9.95 21.38 14.46
CA TYR A 128 8.56 20.99 14.23
C TYR A 128 7.57 22.01 14.80
N THR A 129 6.39 22.07 14.18
CA THR A 129 5.23 22.83 14.66
C THR A 129 4.15 21.89 15.19
N THR A 130 3.36 22.36 16.16
CA THR A 130 2.19 21.62 16.66
C THR A 130 1.21 21.26 15.54
N GLU A 131 1.09 22.11 14.51
CA GLU A 131 0.29 21.84 13.30
C GLU A 131 0.82 20.63 12.52
N GLN A 132 2.14 20.57 12.28
CA GLN A 132 2.77 19.43 11.60
C GLN A 132 2.57 18.13 12.39
N LEU A 133 2.68 18.17 13.72
CA LEU A 133 2.43 17.00 14.58
C LEU A 133 0.96 16.56 14.52
N ASN A 134 0.02 17.51 14.51
CA ASN A 134 -1.40 17.21 14.36
C ASN A 134 -1.68 16.60 12.98
N GLN A 135 -1.12 17.17 11.92
CA GLN A 135 -1.29 16.67 10.55
C GLN A 135 -0.75 15.25 10.39
N ALA A 136 0.43 14.95 10.94
CA ALA A 136 1.04 13.61 10.87
C ALA A 136 0.21 12.52 11.56
N LEU A 137 -0.61 12.91 12.55
CA LEU A 137 -1.51 12.06 13.32
C LEU A 137 -2.99 12.19 12.93
N GLU A 138 -3.31 12.98 11.89
CA GLU A 138 -4.68 13.28 11.46
C GLU A 138 -5.58 13.84 12.59
N LEU A 139 -4.98 14.64 13.48
CA LEU A 139 -5.67 15.27 14.60
C LEU A 139 -6.18 16.66 14.21
N GLU A 140 -7.32 17.06 14.79
CA GLU A 140 -7.82 18.44 14.66
C GLU A 140 -6.91 19.43 15.40
N ASN A 141 -6.83 20.67 14.91
CA ASN A 141 -5.96 21.71 15.49
C ASN A 141 -6.34 22.14 16.90
N THR A 142 -7.55 21.82 17.34
CA THR A 142 -8.05 22.04 18.71
C THR A 142 -7.64 20.94 19.69
N ASN A 143 -6.85 19.95 19.25
CA ASN A 143 -6.41 18.84 20.08
C ASN A 143 -5.51 19.31 21.24
N THR A 144 -5.73 18.77 22.44
CA THR A 144 -5.05 19.13 23.70
C THR A 144 -3.89 18.21 24.09
N MET A 145 -3.56 17.22 23.26
CA MET A 145 -2.44 16.30 23.46
C MET A 145 -1.13 17.08 23.45
N SER A 146 -0.22 16.70 24.35
CA SER A 146 1.10 17.32 24.42
C SER A 146 1.91 17.00 23.16
N ASP A 147 2.81 17.90 22.78
CA ASP A 147 3.68 17.67 21.63
C ASP A 147 4.64 16.48 21.89
N GLU A 148 5.00 16.23 23.15
CA GLU A 148 5.80 15.06 23.56
C GLU A 148 5.04 13.74 23.31
N ASP A 149 3.77 13.66 23.68
CA ASP A 149 2.93 12.48 23.41
C ASP A 149 2.73 12.29 21.91
N LYS A 150 2.53 13.37 21.15
CA LYS A 150 2.40 13.30 19.68
C LYS A 150 3.67 12.77 19.04
N ILE A 151 4.84 13.26 19.46
CA ILE A 151 6.14 12.77 18.98
C ILE A 151 6.29 11.28 19.29
N GLY A 152 5.91 10.84 20.49
CA GLY A 152 5.91 9.42 20.87
C GLY A 152 5.01 8.57 19.96
N LEU A 153 3.80 9.03 19.63
CA LEU A 153 2.89 8.33 18.73
C LEU A 153 3.40 8.27 17.28
N ILE A 154 3.97 9.38 16.78
CA ILE A 154 4.56 9.44 15.43
C ILE A 154 5.76 8.49 15.34
N THR A 155 6.58 8.45 16.40
CA THR A 155 7.71 7.52 16.51
C THR A 155 7.24 6.06 16.40
N LEU A 156 6.23 5.68 17.19
CA LEU A 156 5.64 4.33 17.13
C LEU A 156 5.05 4.01 15.76
N LYS A 157 4.50 5.00 15.04
CA LYS A 157 3.97 4.83 13.68
C LYS A 157 5.10 4.47 12.70
N TYR A 158 6.22 5.19 12.75
CA TYR A 158 7.41 4.89 11.94
C TYR A 158 8.00 3.52 12.29
N GLU A 159 8.20 3.24 13.57
CA GLU A 159 8.77 1.95 14.02
C GLU A 159 7.93 0.77 13.57
N LYS A 160 6.61 0.85 13.70
CA LYS A 160 5.68 -0.20 13.26
C LYS A 160 5.73 -0.41 11.74
N ASP A 161 5.84 0.67 10.98
CA ASP A 161 5.91 0.62 9.53
C ASP A 161 7.25 0.02 9.04
N ILE A 162 8.37 0.47 9.60
CA ILE A 162 9.71 -0.09 9.38
C ILE A 162 9.75 -1.58 9.73
N GLN A 163 9.20 -1.97 10.89
CA GLN A 163 9.14 -3.37 11.30
C GLN A 163 8.36 -4.21 10.29
N LYS A 164 7.21 -3.72 9.84
CA LYS A 164 6.41 -4.44 8.85
C LYS A 164 7.17 -4.64 7.54
N LYS A 165 7.82 -3.60 7.01
CA LYS A 165 8.60 -3.69 5.77
C LYS A 165 9.80 -4.65 5.93
N THR A 166 10.41 -4.64 7.10
CA THR A 166 11.45 -5.62 7.48
C THR A 166 10.91 -7.05 7.47
N ASP A 167 9.72 -7.27 8.05
CA ASP A 167 9.07 -8.59 8.09
C ASP A 167 8.69 -9.08 6.69
N ASN A 168 8.19 -8.18 5.83
CA ASN A 168 7.92 -8.47 4.42
C ASN A 168 9.19 -8.93 3.69
N LEU A 169 10.30 -8.20 3.88
CA LEU A 169 11.58 -8.54 3.27
C LEU A 169 12.08 -9.91 3.77
N ILE A 170 11.99 -10.18 5.07
CA ILE A 170 12.33 -11.49 5.65
C ILE A 170 11.46 -12.61 5.04
N ALA A 171 10.16 -12.36 4.83
CA ALA A 171 9.27 -13.33 4.20
C ALA A 171 9.67 -13.64 2.75
N LEU A 172 10.05 -12.62 1.97
CA LEU A 172 10.56 -12.81 0.61
C LEU A 172 11.83 -13.67 0.60
N TYR A 173 12.79 -13.42 1.49
CA TYR A 173 14.00 -14.24 1.59
C TYR A 173 13.72 -15.68 2.02
N LYS A 174 12.74 -15.92 2.91
CA LYS A 174 12.34 -17.27 3.32
C LYS A 174 11.74 -18.06 2.15
N ASP A 175 10.79 -17.47 1.43
CA ASP A 175 10.13 -18.14 0.31
C ASP A 175 11.12 -18.53 -0.81
N GLN A 176 12.08 -17.65 -1.10
CA GLN A 176 13.15 -17.95 -2.07
C GLN A 176 14.01 -19.14 -1.63
N SER A 177 14.39 -19.18 -0.34
CA SER A 177 15.18 -20.30 0.19
C SER A 177 14.43 -21.63 0.14
N GLU A 178 13.12 -21.64 0.36
CA GLU A 178 12.29 -22.85 0.27
C GLU A 178 12.18 -23.35 -1.18
N LYS A 179 12.02 -22.44 -2.15
CA LYS A 179 12.02 -22.77 -3.57
C LYS A 179 13.33 -23.36 -4.06
N GLU A 180 14.46 -22.79 -3.63
CA GLU A 180 15.78 -23.33 -3.97
C GLU A 180 15.99 -24.75 -3.40
N LEU A 181 15.51 -25.00 -2.17
CA LEU A 181 15.57 -26.32 -1.54
C LEU A 181 14.67 -27.35 -2.25
N ASP A 182 13.49 -26.95 -2.72
CA ASP A 182 12.60 -27.84 -3.46
C ASP A 182 13.19 -28.24 -4.82
N VAL A 183 13.77 -27.30 -5.57
CA VAL A 183 14.46 -27.58 -6.84
C VAL A 183 15.56 -28.62 -6.62
N ILE A 184 16.39 -28.45 -5.59
CA ILE A 184 17.44 -29.42 -5.23
C ILE A 184 16.85 -30.79 -4.88
N ARG A 185 15.71 -30.87 -4.19
CA ARG A 185 15.07 -32.16 -3.85
C ARG A 185 14.54 -32.88 -5.07
N PHE A 186 13.92 -32.16 -6.00
CA PHE A 186 13.43 -32.72 -7.26
C PHE A 186 14.57 -33.25 -8.12
N GLU A 187 15.67 -32.49 -8.28
CA GLU A 187 16.84 -32.93 -9.04
C GLU A 187 17.53 -34.18 -8.45
N ASN A 188 17.41 -34.40 -7.13
CA ASN A 188 18.00 -35.56 -6.45
C ASN A 188 17.06 -36.77 -6.34
N THR A 189 15.80 -36.69 -6.76
CA THR A 189 14.84 -37.82 -6.73
C THR A 189 14.63 -38.50 -8.09
N ASP A 190 15.10 -37.90 -9.19
CA ASP A 190 15.07 -38.44 -10.55
C ASP A 190 16.35 -39.25 -10.93
N LEU A 191 17.13 -39.70 -9.93
CA LEU A 191 18.33 -40.56 -10.06
C LEU A 191 18.14 -41.90 -9.33
#